data_AF-Q61945-F1
#
_entry.id   AF-Q61945-F1
#
_cell.length_a   1.000
_cell.length_b   1.000
_cell.length_c   1.000
_cell.angle_alpha   90.00
_cell.angle_beta   90.00
_cell.angle_gamma   90.00
#
_symmetry.space_group_name_H-M   'P 1'
#
loop_
_entity.id
_entity.type
_entity.pdbx_description
1 polymer ?
#
loop_
_entity_poly.entity_id
_entity_poly.type
_entity_poly.pdbx_seq_one_letter_code
_entity_poly.pdbx_strand_id
1 'polypeptide(L)' 'NMEGIVTIMGLKPETRYSVRLAALNGKGLGEISAATEFKTQPVHSPPPQ' A
#
# COMPACT_ATOMS: atom_id res chain seq x y z
N ASN A 1 13.98 -17.73 0.81
CA ASN A 1 13.95 -16.29 0.50
C ASN A 1 12.69 -15.74 1.14
N MET A 2 12.77 -15.05 2.29
CA MET A 2 11.57 -14.41 2.87
C MET A 2 11.37 -13.10 2.11
N GLU A 3 10.54 -13.13 1.08
CA GLU A 3 10.16 -11.91 0.37
C GLU A 3 9.26 -11.07 1.27
N GLY A 4 9.68 -9.84 1.57
CA GLY A 4 8.95 -8.89 2.41
C GLY A 4 7.79 -8.24 1.65
N ILE A 5 6.79 -9.02 1.26
CA ILE A 5 5.59 -8.53 0.56
C ILE A 5 4.51 -8.19 1.59
N VAL A 6 3.95 -6.98 1.49
CA VAL A 6 2.79 -6.54 2.28
C VAL A 6 1.63 -6.27 1.34
N THR A 7 0.47 -6.86 1.61
CA THR A 7 -0.77 -6.61 0.87
C THR A 7 -1.72 -5.75 1.70
N ILE A 8 -2.09 -4.58 1.17
CA ILE A 8 -3.07 -3.68 1.79
C ILE A 8 -4.42 -3.89 1.12
N MET A 9 -5.42 -4.33 1.89
CA MET A 9 -6.77 -4.63 1.41
C MET A 9 -7.76 -3.53 1.79
N GLY A 10 -8.93 -3.52 1.13
CA GLY A 10 -10.05 -2.63 1.50
C GLY A 10 -9.82 -1.15 1.17
N LEU A 11 -8.92 -0.85 0.23
CA LEU A 11 -8.71 0.52 -0.24
C LEU A 11 -9.93 1.02 -1.01
N LYS A 12 -10.22 2.31 -0.90
CA LYS A 12 -11.29 2.94 -1.67
C LYS A 12 -10.92 2.93 -3.15
N PRO A 13 -11.87 2.68 -4.07
CA PRO A 13 -11.67 2.83 -5.50
C PRO A 13 -11.32 4.28 -5.86
N GLU A 14 -10.64 4.45 -6.99
CA GLU A 14 -10.29 5.75 -7.57
C GLU A 14 -9.61 6.75 -6.62
N THR A 15 -8.92 6.26 -5.59
CA THR A 15 -8.35 7.07 -4.52
C THR A 15 -6.82 7.07 -4.62
N ARG A 16 -6.19 8.25 -4.49
CA ARG A 16 -4.73 8.36 -4.37
C ARG A 16 -4.31 8.08 -2.94
N TYR A 17 -3.33 7.18 -2.80
CA TYR A 17 -2.72 6.84 -1.52
C TYR A 17 -1.22 7.12 -1.57
N SER A 18 -0.65 7.39 -0.40
CA SER A 18 0.79 7.53 -0.17
C SER A 18 1.22 6.52 0.89
N VAL A 19 2.28 5.76 0.61
CA VAL A 19 2.80 4.72 1.50
C VAL A 19 4.24 5.05 1.90
N ARG A 20 4.54 4.79 3.17
CA ARG A 20 5.88 4.89 3.76
C ARG A 20 6.10 3.67 4.66
N LEU A 21 7.33 3.17 4.72
CA LEU A 21 7.71 2.00 5.51
C LEU A 21 8.89 2.33 6.43
N ALA A 22 8.90 1.76 7.63
CA ALA A 22 10.04 1.82 8.55
C ALA A 22 10.31 0.43 9.12
N ALA A 23 11.58 0.11 9.38
CA ALA A 23 11.95 -1.13 10.05
C ALA A 23 11.93 -0.93 11.57
N LEU A 24 11.40 -1.89 12.33
CA LEU A 24 11.49 -1.92 13.79
C LEU A 24 12.36 -3.11 14.21
N ASN A 25 13.39 -2.87 15.03
CA ASN A 25 14.26 -3.91 15.57
C ASN A 25 14.58 -3.68 17.06
N GLY A 26 15.49 -4.46 17.64
CA GLY A 26 15.87 -4.38 19.06
C GLY A 26 16.55 -3.06 19.49
N LYS A 27 16.96 -2.21 18.55
CA LYS A 27 17.49 -0.85 18.81
C LYS A 27 16.40 0.22 18.68
N GLY A 28 15.20 -0.14 18.23
CA GLY A 28 14.08 0.77 18.01
C GLY A 28 13.68 0.91 16.55
N LEU A 29 12.94 1.97 16.26
CA LEU A 29 12.43 2.30 14.93
C LEU A 29 13.56 2.89 14.08
N GLY A 30 13.79 2.30 12.90
CA GLY A 30 14.67 2.85 11.87
C GLY A 30 14.03 4.03 11.14
N GLU A 31 14.78 4.60 10.19
CA GLU A 31 14.27 5.69 9.38
C GLU A 31 13.06 5.28 8.54
N ILE A 32 12.14 6.22 8.37
CA ILE A 32 10.98 6.05 7.52
C ILE A 32 11.35 6.33 6.06
N SER A 33 10.91 5.45 5.16
CA SER A 33 11.17 5.59 3.73
C SER A 33 10.61 6.89 3.15
N ALA A 34 11.08 7.22 1.94
CA ALA A 34 10.39 8.17 1.09
C ALA A 34 8.93 7.72 0.84
N ALA A 35 8.06 8.68 0.58
CA ALA A 35 6.68 8.43 0.19
C ALA A 35 6.62 7.86 -1.23
N THR A 36 5.86 6.78 -1.41
CA THR A 36 5.47 6.27 -2.73
C THR A 36 3.98 6.48 -2.92
N GLU A 37 3.60 7.12 -4.02
CA GLU A 37 2.20 7.37 -4.36
C GLU A 37 1.67 6.40 -5.40
N PHE A 38 0.40 6.01 -5.26
CA PHE A 38 -0.34 5.25 -6.27
C PHE A 38 -1.82 5.63 -6.26
N LYS A 39 -2.53 5.35 -7.36
CA LYS A 39 -3.99 5.47 -7.44
C LYS A 39 -4.60 4.08 -7.57
N THR A 40 -5.64 3.80 -6.78
CA THR A 40 -6.43 2.57 -6.93
C THR A 40 -7.29 2.63 -8.19
N GLN A 41 -7.57 1.46 -8.75
CA GLN A 41 -8.44 1.34 -9.92
C GLN A 41 -9.91 1.57 -9.54
N PRO A 42 -10.78 1.90 -10.51
CA PRO A 42 -12.23 1.86 -10.33
C PRO A 42 -12.70 0.44 -9.97
N VAL A 43 -13.88 0.33 -9.35
CA VAL A 43 -14.58 -0.96 -9.31
C VAL A 43 -15.12 -1.20 -10.71
N HIS A 44 -14.80 -2.35 -11.32
CA HIS A 44 -15.47 -2.75 -12.55
C HIS A 44 -16.97 -2.82 -12.27
N SER A 45 -17.76 -1.98 -12.92
CA SER A 45 -19.20 -2.24 -13.03
C SER A 45 -19.37 -3.55 -13.80
N PRO A 46 -20.23 -4.48 -13.34
CA PRO A 46 -20.58 -5.61 -14.17
C PRO A 46 -21.14 -5.09 -15.50
N PRO A 47 -20.83 -5.75 -16.64
CA PRO A 47 -21.42 -5.37 -17.92
C PRO A 47 -22.96 -5.40 -17.81
N PRO A 48 -23.66 -4.47 -18.48
CA PRO A 48 -25.12 -4.49 -18.49
C PRO A 48 -25.64 -5.83 -19.05
N GLN A 49 -26.71 -6.35 -18.43
CA GLN A 49 -27.44 -7.54 -18.90
C GLN A 49 -28.17 -7.27 -20.21
#